data_AF-A0A2T7TGV7-F1
#
_entry.id   AF-A0A2T7TGV7-F1
#
_cell.length_a   1.000
_cell.length_b   1.000
_cell.length_c   1.000
_cell.angle_alpha   90.00
_cell.angle_beta   90.00
_cell.angle_gamma   90.00
#
_symmetry.space_group_name_H-M   'P 1'
#
loop_
_entity.id
_entity.type
_entity.pdbx_description
1 polymer ?
#
loop_
_entity_poly.entity_id
_entity_poly.type
_entity_poly.pdbx_seq_one_letter_code
_entity_poly.pdbx_strand_id
1 'polypeptide(L)'
;MRCNELDHLNRPGLCKRCRATDAINELFSEVVLLRRPELLPVRNHLMAADGHYLLQLIKSRKTWRVLSTVVSLPDTARHEDLDQLGAARSVNQVRSLLVDLGALPERDEYLHRLQKWTTDQIAAIPHSADQLALQQFVRWCHQRRPRKGPTTNTQAANDKRELRLIFSLLSHLNAAEQTASTATQEHLDAWAVNAPRDAFRVRGFIRWCAKTGTNRFLTPPDYPRLSFRIGGSLGPGNESALQSALSDQNHDPRMALALLLNVVYGIRVHRIVALQLADLSITDGIASIQLGSVRLDLPAAATAWVDVILAGRIDKRRFGGAAHDETWIFPGYRHGNHQLASSLAARLRKLGVEPAVAHQASSAAIITQVPPAVAARILGISITTASNWHKLTGNAVTPR
;
A
#
# COMPACT_ATOMS: atom_id res chain seq x y z
N MET A 1 -24.11 -30.89 -25.28
CA MET A 1 -23.08 -29.84 -25.11
C MET A 1 -23.79 -28.50 -25.04
N ARG A 2 -23.69 -27.77 -23.91
CA ARG A 2 -24.38 -26.47 -23.71
C ARG A 2 -23.64 -25.26 -24.29
N CYS A 3 -22.38 -25.42 -24.67
CA CYS A 3 -21.56 -24.36 -25.28
C CYS A 3 -20.61 -24.96 -26.33
N ASN A 4 -20.08 -24.11 -27.20
CA ASN A 4 -19.19 -24.49 -28.30
C ASN A 4 -17.69 -24.39 -27.95
N GLU A 5 -17.33 -24.33 -26.67
CA GLU A 5 -15.94 -24.32 -26.21
C GLU A 5 -15.38 -25.74 -26.03
N LEU A 6 -14.15 -25.93 -26.50
CA LEU A 6 -13.36 -27.15 -26.28
C LEU A 6 -12.76 -27.14 -24.85
N ASP A 7 -13.37 -27.88 -23.94
CA ASP A 7 -12.86 -28.10 -22.58
C ASP A 7 -13.29 -29.47 -22.04
N HIS A 8 -12.61 -29.96 -21.00
CA HIS A 8 -12.95 -31.22 -20.35
C HIS A 8 -14.31 -31.12 -19.63
N LEU A 9 -15.21 -32.03 -19.96
CA LEU A 9 -16.51 -32.15 -19.32
C LEU A 9 -16.41 -32.89 -18.00
N ASN A 10 -17.23 -32.49 -17.03
CA ASN A 10 -17.42 -33.26 -15.81
C ASN A 10 -18.45 -34.40 -16.00
N ARG A 11 -18.67 -35.21 -14.94
CA ARG A 11 -19.66 -36.31 -14.93
C ARG A 11 -21.06 -35.94 -15.48
N PRO A 12 -21.64 -34.77 -15.16
CA PRO A 12 -22.92 -34.34 -15.75
C PRO A 12 -22.81 -33.67 -17.15
N GLY A 13 -21.67 -33.76 -17.84
CA GLY A 13 -21.54 -33.28 -19.22
C GLY A 13 -21.42 -31.75 -19.38
N LEU A 14 -21.05 -31.03 -18.31
CA LEU A 14 -20.86 -29.58 -18.32
C LEU A 14 -19.36 -29.23 -18.30
N CYS A 15 -18.96 -28.30 -19.17
CA CYS A 15 -17.62 -27.73 -19.14
C CYS A 15 -17.45 -26.79 -17.93
N LYS A 16 -16.22 -26.33 -17.67
CA LYS A 16 -15.94 -25.44 -16.54
C LYS A 16 -16.73 -24.13 -16.61
N ARG A 17 -16.83 -23.54 -17.80
CA ARG A 17 -17.56 -22.27 -18.05
C ARG A 17 -19.05 -22.39 -17.75
N CYS A 18 -19.72 -23.43 -18.25
CA CYS A 18 -21.15 -23.64 -18.00
C CYS A 18 -21.45 -23.82 -16.52
N ARG A 19 -20.63 -24.58 -15.78
CA ARG A 19 -20.82 -24.74 -14.33
C ARG A 19 -20.62 -23.44 -13.56
N ALA A 20 -19.62 -22.66 -13.96
CA ALA A 20 -19.38 -21.36 -13.36
C ALA A 20 -20.58 -20.43 -13.59
N THR A 21 -21.08 -20.42 -14.83
CA THR A 21 -22.29 -19.67 -15.23
C THR A 21 -23.51 -20.08 -14.44
N ASP A 22 -23.79 -21.37 -14.29
CA ASP A 22 -24.92 -21.88 -13.52
C ASP A 22 -24.82 -21.41 -12.05
N ALA A 23 -23.64 -21.50 -11.43
CA ALA A 23 -23.43 -21.04 -10.05
C ALA A 23 -23.60 -19.51 -9.88
N ILE A 24 -23.21 -18.71 -10.87
CA ILE A 24 -23.48 -17.26 -10.86
C ILE A 24 -24.97 -16.98 -10.99
N ASN A 25 -25.67 -17.63 -11.91
CA ASN A 25 -27.11 -17.44 -12.11
C ASN A 25 -27.93 -17.91 -10.91
N GLU A 26 -27.50 -18.96 -10.22
CA GLU A 26 -28.10 -19.40 -8.96
C GLU A 26 -27.93 -18.35 -7.86
N LEU A 27 -26.73 -17.78 -7.71
CA LEU A 27 -26.47 -16.76 -6.69
C LEU A 27 -27.18 -15.44 -6.99
N PHE A 28 -27.16 -15.00 -8.25
CA PHE A 28 -27.77 -13.75 -8.73
C PHE A 28 -29.04 -14.07 -9.52
N SER A 29 -29.99 -14.75 -8.87
CA SER A 29 -31.28 -15.10 -9.47
C SER A 29 -32.08 -13.86 -9.85
N GLU A 30 -33.06 -14.03 -10.75
CA GLU A 30 -33.92 -12.91 -11.19
C GLU A 30 -34.62 -12.22 -10.01
N VAL A 31 -35.09 -13.00 -9.02
CA VAL A 31 -35.73 -12.45 -7.80
C VAL A 31 -34.76 -11.55 -7.02
N VAL A 32 -33.49 -11.95 -6.92
CA VAL A 32 -32.46 -11.15 -6.24
C VAL A 32 -32.18 -9.86 -7.01
N LEU A 33 -32.01 -9.95 -8.34
CA LEU A 33 -31.70 -8.79 -9.18
C LEU A 33 -32.86 -7.80 -9.30
N LEU A 34 -34.11 -8.28 -9.28
CA LEU A 34 -35.30 -7.42 -9.24
C LEU A 34 -35.37 -6.63 -7.93
N ARG A 35 -35.00 -7.25 -6.81
CA ARG A 35 -34.96 -6.58 -5.51
C ARG A 35 -33.74 -5.66 -5.38
N ARG A 36 -32.60 -6.07 -5.94
CA ARG A 36 -31.29 -5.44 -5.77
C ARG A 36 -30.61 -5.23 -7.12
N PRO A 37 -31.11 -4.28 -7.95
CA PRO A 37 -30.58 -4.03 -9.29
C PRO A 37 -29.12 -3.56 -9.27
N GLU A 38 -28.64 -2.99 -8.15
CA GLU A 38 -27.24 -2.59 -7.97
C GLU A 38 -26.25 -3.75 -8.05
N LEU A 39 -26.71 -5.01 -7.95
CA LEU A 39 -25.87 -6.21 -8.09
C LEU A 39 -25.69 -6.66 -9.55
N LEU A 40 -26.43 -6.09 -10.50
CA LEU A 40 -26.34 -6.46 -11.91
C LEU A 40 -24.93 -6.25 -12.51
N PRO A 41 -24.23 -5.13 -12.25
CA PRO A 41 -22.83 -4.96 -12.67
C PRO A 41 -21.90 -6.04 -12.10
N VAL A 42 -22.13 -6.47 -10.85
CA VAL A 42 -21.36 -7.53 -10.18
C VAL A 42 -21.55 -8.87 -10.87
N ARG A 43 -22.80 -9.22 -11.20
CA ARG A 43 -23.11 -10.43 -11.98
C ARG A 43 -22.41 -10.38 -13.33
N ASN A 44 -22.55 -9.29 -14.08
CA ASN A 44 -21.98 -9.16 -15.42
C ASN A 44 -20.46 -9.26 -15.41
N HIS A 45 -19.80 -8.64 -14.43
CA HIS A 45 -18.36 -8.74 -14.24
C HIS A 45 -17.91 -10.19 -14.01
N LEU A 46 -18.59 -10.91 -13.10
CA LEU A 46 -18.27 -12.32 -12.82
C LEU A 46 -18.54 -13.25 -14.02
N MET A 47 -19.55 -12.92 -14.84
CA MET A 47 -19.88 -13.67 -16.06
C MET A 47 -18.87 -13.46 -17.19
N ALA A 48 -18.20 -12.30 -17.22
CA ALA A 48 -17.14 -11.99 -18.19
C ALA A 48 -15.78 -12.62 -17.81
N ALA A 49 -15.63 -13.09 -16.57
CA ALA A 49 -14.41 -13.69 -16.08
C ALA A 49 -14.13 -15.08 -16.69
N ASP A 50 -12.86 -15.49 -16.68
CA ASP A 50 -12.46 -16.84 -17.09
C ASP A 50 -13.17 -17.92 -16.24
N GLY A 51 -13.83 -18.87 -16.91
CA GLY A 51 -14.64 -19.90 -16.26
C GLY A 51 -13.84 -20.82 -15.34
N HIS A 52 -12.56 -21.07 -15.65
CA HIS A 52 -11.69 -21.88 -14.78
C HIS A 52 -11.34 -21.11 -13.49
N TYR A 53 -10.97 -19.83 -13.61
CA TYR A 53 -10.74 -18.95 -12.47
C TYR A 53 -11.98 -18.85 -11.57
N LEU A 54 -13.16 -18.64 -12.16
CA LEU A 54 -14.40 -18.50 -11.40
C LEU A 54 -14.75 -19.78 -10.63
N LEU A 55 -14.50 -20.96 -11.19
CA LEU A 55 -14.66 -22.22 -10.44
C LEU A 55 -13.65 -22.37 -9.31
N GLN A 56 -12.39 -21.94 -9.49
CA GLN A 56 -11.43 -21.91 -8.37
C GLN A 56 -11.90 -20.96 -7.27
N LEU A 57 -12.49 -19.83 -7.66
CA LEU A 57 -13.05 -18.86 -6.74
C LEU A 57 -14.23 -19.41 -5.94
N ILE A 58 -15.20 -20.04 -6.60
CA ILE A 58 -16.34 -20.70 -5.96
C ILE A 58 -15.86 -21.79 -4.99
N LYS A 59 -14.81 -22.54 -5.37
CA LYS A 59 -14.17 -23.52 -4.49
C LYS A 59 -13.46 -22.87 -3.28
N SER A 60 -12.96 -21.64 -3.43
CA SER A 60 -12.39 -20.84 -2.33
C SER A 60 -13.51 -20.37 -1.39
N ARG A 61 -13.92 -21.27 -0.49
CA ARG A 61 -15.09 -21.14 0.39
C ARG A 61 -15.17 -19.81 1.16
N LYS A 62 -14.03 -19.18 1.48
CA LYS A 62 -14.02 -17.98 2.32
C LYS A 62 -14.55 -16.75 1.60
N THR A 63 -13.98 -16.40 0.44
CA THR A 63 -14.38 -15.16 -0.27
C THR A 63 -15.71 -15.33 -1.00
N TRP A 64 -15.99 -16.52 -1.55
CA TRP A 64 -17.29 -16.83 -2.12
C TRP A 64 -18.41 -16.74 -1.07
N ARG A 65 -18.21 -17.28 0.14
CA ARG A 65 -19.20 -17.17 1.24
C ARG A 65 -19.49 -15.71 1.60
N VAL A 66 -18.47 -14.85 1.66
CA VAL A 66 -18.70 -13.41 1.93
C VAL A 66 -19.58 -12.80 0.85
N LEU A 67 -19.28 -13.05 -0.43
CA LEU A 67 -20.12 -12.55 -1.54
C LEU A 67 -21.54 -13.11 -1.43
N SER A 68 -21.70 -14.41 -1.20
CA SER A 68 -23.01 -15.03 -1.06
C SER A 68 -23.81 -14.42 0.09
N THR A 69 -23.20 -14.22 1.25
CA THR A 69 -23.87 -13.57 2.39
C THR A 69 -24.32 -12.15 2.05
N VAL A 70 -23.49 -11.38 1.35
CA VAL A 70 -23.85 -10.00 0.94
C VAL A 70 -25.00 -9.99 -0.07
N VAL A 71 -25.00 -10.92 -1.03
CA VAL A 71 -26.07 -11.06 -2.03
C VAL A 71 -27.40 -11.50 -1.38
N SER A 72 -27.34 -12.34 -0.35
CA SER A 72 -28.51 -12.80 0.39
C SER A 72 -29.08 -11.78 1.40
N LEU A 73 -28.47 -10.61 1.59
CA LEU A 73 -29.03 -9.57 2.45
C LEU A 73 -30.37 -9.06 1.88
N PRO A 74 -31.38 -8.80 2.74
CA PRO A 74 -32.70 -8.38 2.29
C PRO A 74 -32.67 -7.00 1.63
N ASP A 75 -31.83 -6.11 2.14
CA ASP A 75 -31.69 -4.73 1.73
C ASP A 75 -30.33 -4.46 1.05
N THR A 76 -30.17 -3.26 0.50
CA THR A 76 -28.89 -2.78 -0.03
C THR A 76 -27.80 -2.86 1.03
N ALA A 77 -26.71 -3.54 0.66
CA ALA A 77 -25.58 -3.76 1.56
C ALA A 77 -24.91 -2.45 1.95
N ARG A 78 -24.57 -2.34 3.23
CA ARG A 78 -23.78 -1.25 3.80
C ARG A 78 -22.39 -1.75 4.16
N HIS A 79 -21.47 -0.83 4.38
CA HIS A 79 -20.10 -1.22 4.75
C HIS A 79 -20.07 -1.96 6.10
N GLU A 80 -20.96 -1.56 7.02
CA GLU A 80 -21.12 -2.13 8.35
C GLU A 80 -21.51 -3.60 8.29
N ASP A 81 -22.37 -3.98 7.33
CA ASP A 81 -22.76 -5.39 7.12
C ASP A 81 -21.55 -6.23 6.77
N LEU A 82 -20.67 -5.71 5.89
CA LEU A 82 -19.43 -6.37 5.54
C LEU A 82 -18.41 -6.38 6.70
N ASP A 83 -18.40 -5.34 7.56
CA ASP A 83 -17.47 -5.26 8.70
C ASP A 83 -17.77 -6.30 9.78
N GLN A 84 -18.98 -6.83 9.83
CA GLN A 84 -19.38 -7.95 10.69
C GLN A 84 -19.00 -9.32 10.11
N LEU A 85 -18.69 -9.39 8.81
CA LEU A 85 -18.28 -10.63 8.17
C LEU A 85 -16.80 -10.91 8.47
N GLY A 86 -16.47 -12.12 8.92
CA GLY A 86 -15.19 -12.43 9.58
C GLY A 86 -13.88 -12.03 8.85
N ALA A 87 -13.34 -12.90 7.99
CA ALA A 87 -11.93 -12.81 7.59
C ALA A 87 -11.59 -11.53 6.79
N ALA A 88 -10.79 -10.63 7.39
CA ALA A 88 -10.48 -9.30 6.86
C ALA A 88 -9.98 -9.27 5.40
N ARG A 89 -9.23 -10.28 4.94
CA ARG A 89 -8.77 -10.33 3.53
C ARG A 89 -9.91 -10.56 2.54
N SER A 90 -10.76 -11.55 2.80
CA SER A 90 -11.88 -11.91 1.93
C SER A 90 -12.93 -10.79 1.88
N VAL A 91 -13.23 -10.19 3.04
CA VAL A 91 -14.10 -9.02 3.14
C VAL A 91 -13.59 -7.87 2.29
N ASN A 92 -12.28 -7.56 2.38
CA ASN A 92 -11.69 -6.46 1.60
C ASN A 92 -11.76 -6.71 0.09
N GLN A 93 -11.64 -7.96 -0.34
CA GLN A 93 -11.75 -8.33 -1.76
C GLN A 93 -13.16 -8.09 -2.28
N VAL A 94 -14.16 -8.66 -1.60
CA VAL A 94 -15.57 -8.48 -1.96
C VAL A 94 -15.96 -7.00 -1.87
N ARG A 95 -15.61 -6.32 -0.79
CA ARG A 95 -15.87 -4.89 -0.62
C ARG A 95 -15.28 -4.07 -1.76
N SER A 96 -14.02 -4.30 -2.12
CA SER A 96 -13.41 -3.56 -3.21
C SER A 96 -14.11 -3.79 -4.54
N LEU A 97 -14.57 -5.01 -4.82
CA LEU A 97 -15.34 -5.33 -6.04
C LEU A 97 -16.67 -4.59 -6.05
N LEU A 98 -17.39 -4.60 -4.93
CA LEU A 98 -18.69 -3.93 -4.83
C LEU A 98 -18.56 -2.41 -4.98
N VAL A 99 -17.51 -1.81 -4.43
CA VAL A 99 -17.24 -0.37 -4.60
C VAL A 99 -16.87 -0.04 -6.04
N ASP A 100 -15.98 -0.82 -6.65
CA ASP A 100 -15.52 -0.62 -8.03
C ASP A 100 -16.67 -0.71 -9.04
N LEU A 101 -17.63 -1.61 -8.79
CA LEU A 101 -18.80 -1.82 -9.65
C LEU A 101 -20.03 -1.01 -9.22
N GLY A 102 -19.89 -0.09 -8.25
CA GLY A 102 -20.96 0.82 -7.83
C GLY A 102 -22.08 0.19 -6.98
N ALA A 103 -21.94 -1.08 -6.57
CA ALA A 103 -22.88 -1.78 -5.69
C ALA A 103 -22.73 -1.38 -4.20
N LEU A 104 -21.68 -0.65 -3.84
CA LEU A 104 -21.42 -0.12 -2.50
C LEU A 104 -20.75 1.27 -2.62
N PRO A 105 -21.12 2.28 -1.83
CA PRO A 105 -20.52 3.61 -1.95
C PRO A 105 -19.03 3.61 -1.60
N GLU A 106 -18.27 4.55 -2.15
CA GLU A 106 -16.85 4.69 -1.80
C GLU A 106 -16.67 5.09 -0.32
N ARG A 107 -15.72 4.44 0.37
CA ARG A 107 -15.33 4.75 1.75
C ARG A 107 -13.82 4.65 1.89
N ASP A 108 -13.20 5.61 2.58
CA ASP A 108 -11.77 5.53 2.92
C ASP A 108 -11.54 4.42 3.95
N GLU A 109 -11.34 3.21 3.45
CA GLU A 109 -11.16 1.99 4.25
C GLU A 109 -9.94 2.04 5.18
N TYR A 110 -8.88 2.75 4.77
CA TYR A 110 -7.69 2.86 5.60
C TYR A 110 -7.90 3.84 6.74
N LEU A 111 -8.56 4.97 6.47
CA LEU A 111 -8.93 5.93 7.50
C LEU A 111 -9.95 5.36 8.48
N HIS A 112 -11.02 4.73 7.97
CA HIS A 112 -12.07 4.15 8.80
C HIS A 112 -11.50 3.12 9.80
N ARG A 113 -10.63 2.21 9.33
CA ARG A 113 -10.00 1.21 10.21
C ARG A 113 -9.02 1.81 11.20
N LEU A 114 -8.31 2.85 10.80
CA LEU A 114 -7.42 3.58 11.70
C LEU A 114 -8.26 4.23 12.81
N GLN A 115 -9.32 4.96 12.46
CA GLN A 115 -10.22 5.61 13.41
C GLN A 115 -10.87 4.62 14.36
N LYS A 116 -11.47 3.53 13.85
CA LYS A 116 -12.08 2.49 14.68
C LYS A 116 -11.07 1.91 15.67
N TRP A 117 -9.90 1.48 15.18
CA TRP A 117 -8.83 0.97 16.04
C TRP A 117 -8.36 2.00 17.06
N THR A 118 -8.21 3.27 16.69
CA THR A 118 -7.80 4.34 17.60
C THR A 118 -8.84 4.56 18.70
N THR A 119 -10.12 4.59 18.36
CA THR A 119 -11.21 4.70 19.35
C THR A 119 -11.20 3.54 20.33
N ASP A 120 -11.09 2.30 19.84
CA ASP A 120 -11.05 1.10 20.68
C ASP A 120 -9.85 1.11 21.64
N GLN A 121 -8.67 1.55 21.16
CA GLN A 121 -7.46 1.63 21.98
C GLN A 121 -7.50 2.77 22.99
N ILE A 122 -8.09 3.91 22.65
CA ILE A 122 -8.31 5.01 23.60
C ILE A 122 -9.24 4.54 24.73
N ALA A 123 -10.35 3.88 24.38
CA ALA A 123 -11.32 3.39 25.37
C ALA A 123 -10.73 2.37 26.36
N ALA A 124 -9.67 1.67 25.97
CA ALA A 124 -8.96 0.70 26.81
C ALA A 124 -7.95 1.34 27.80
N ILE A 125 -7.69 2.66 27.73
CA ILE A 125 -6.78 3.34 28.66
C ILE A 125 -7.47 3.50 30.03
N PRO A 126 -6.82 3.18 31.17
CA PRO A 126 -7.47 3.27 32.48
C PRO A 126 -7.88 4.70 32.91
N HIS A 127 -7.04 5.70 32.64
CA HIS A 127 -7.25 7.06 33.12
C HIS A 127 -7.99 7.95 32.11
N SER A 128 -9.10 8.55 32.52
CA SER A 128 -9.92 9.43 31.68
C SER A 128 -9.16 10.69 31.20
N ALA A 129 -8.21 11.20 31.99
CA ALA A 129 -7.36 12.32 31.61
C ALA A 129 -6.50 12.00 30.37
N ASP A 130 -5.89 10.81 30.34
CA ASP A 130 -5.09 10.34 29.21
C ASP A 130 -5.95 10.02 27.98
N GLN A 131 -7.15 9.46 28.20
CA GLN A 131 -8.13 9.27 27.13
C GLN A 131 -8.46 10.60 26.44
N LEU A 132 -8.80 11.61 27.23
CA LEU A 132 -9.14 12.95 26.74
C LEU A 132 -7.95 13.59 26.02
N ALA A 133 -6.75 13.53 26.60
CA ALA A 133 -5.53 14.06 26.00
C ALA A 133 -5.28 13.42 24.62
N LEU A 134 -5.44 12.10 24.50
CA LEU A 134 -5.20 11.41 23.26
C LEU A 134 -6.28 11.69 22.20
N GLN A 135 -7.55 11.81 22.58
CA GLN A 135 -8.61 12.25 21.68
C GLN A 135 -8.34 13.65 21.11
N GLN A 136 -7.92 14.59 21.96
CA GLN A 136 -7.55 15.94 21.56
C GLN A 136 -6.32 15.94 20.65
N PHE A 137 -5.30 15.15 20.96
CA PHE A 137 -4.11 15.00 20.13
C PHE A 137 -4.45 14.45 18.74
N VAL A 138 -5.26 13.40 18.65
CA VAL A 138 -5.71 12.81 17.38
C VAL A 138 -6.48 13.85 16.56
N ARG A 139 -7.43 14.57 17.19
CA ARG A 139 -8.18 15.66 16.54
C ARG A 139 -7.24 16.75 16.03
N TRP A 140 -6.27 17.17 16.83
CA TRP A 140 -5.28 18.17 16.45
C TRP A 140 -4.42 17.71 15.27
N CYS A 141 -3.97 16.45 15.25
CA CYS A 141 -3.22 15.87 14.14
C CYS A 141 -4.02 15.92 12.84
N HIS A 142 -5.31 15.58 12.88
CA HIS A 142 -6.21 15.66 11.72
C HIS A 142 -6.38 17.11 11.21
N GLN A 143 -6.55 18.08 12.11
CA GLN A 143 -6.68 19.49 11.74
C GLN A 143 -5.40 20.07 11.14
N ARG A 144 -4.24 19.70 11.68
CA ARG A 144 -2.94 20.21 11.24
C ARG A 144 -2.47 19.57 9.93
N ARG A 145 -2.89 18.34 9.64
CA ARG A 145 -2.52 17.60 8.44
C ARG A 145 -3.80 17.35 7.61
N PRO A 146 -4.43 18.41 7.06
CA PRO A 146 -5.58 18.21 6.19
C PRO A 146 -5.16 17.33 5.02
N ARG A 147 -5.93 16.27 4.80
CA ARG A 147 -5.63 15.29 3.75
C ARG A 147 -6.10 15.86 2.42
N LYS A 148 -5.24 15.77 1.40
CA LYS A 148 -5.56 16.21 0.02
C LYS A 148 -6.29 15.14 -0.81
N GLY A 149 -6.64 14.01 -0.20
CA GLY A 149 -7.27 12.86 -0.85
C GLY A 149 -7.38 11.64 0.09
N PRO A 150 -7.75 10.47 -0.45
CA PRO A 150 -7.89 9.23 0.33
C PRO A 150 -6.61 8.82 1.05
N THR A 151 -6.76 8.20 2.21
CA THR A 151 -5.64 7.77 3.05
C THR A 151 -4.93 6.58 2.42
N THR A 152 -3.63 6.73 2.15
CA THR A 152 -2.84 5.62 1.64
C THR A 152 -2.54 4.59 2.74
N ASN A 153 -2.28 3.35 2.35
CA ASN A 153 -1.87 2.30 3.29
C ASN A 153 -0.64 2.70 4.13
N THR A 154 0.34 3.34 3.50
CA THR A 154 1.58 3.79 4.17
C THR A 154 1.28 4.90 5.18
N GLN A 155 0.40 5.85 4.85
CA GLN A 155 0.00 6.89 5.78
C GLN A 155 -0.70 6.29 7.01
N ALA A 156 -1.72 5.44 6.80
CA ALA A 156 -2.42 4.79 7.90
C ALA A 156 -1.50 3.91 8.77
N ALA A 157 -0.52 3.22 8.16
CA ALA A 157 0.46 2.43 8.90
C ALA A 157 1.40 3.30 9.74
N ASN A 158 1.84 4.45 9.21
CA ASN A 158 2.67 5.40 9.94
C ASN A 158 1.92 6.04 11.12
N ASP A 159 0.69 6.49 10.89
CA ASP A 159 -0.17 7.07 11.93
C ASP A 159 -0.44 6.02 13.03
N LYS A 160 -0.76 4.78 12.63
CA LYS A 160 -0.93 3.65 13.56
C LYS A 160 0.34 3.33 14.35
N ARG A 161 1.52 3.43 13.75
CA ARG A 161 2.80 3.20 14.44
C ARG A 161 3.10 4.29 15.45
N GLU A 162 2.87 5.55 15.11
CA GLU A 162 2.99 6.69 16.04
C GLU A 162 2.06 6.48 17.25
N LEU A 163 0.78 6.19 17.00
CA LEU A 163 -0.18 5.94 18.07
C LEU A 163 0.18 4.73 18.94
N ARG A 164 0.65 3.62 18.37
CA ARG A 164 1.12 2.46 19.16
C ARG A 164 2.25 2.81 20.12
N LEU A 165 3.18 3.67 19.71
CA LEU A 165 4.27 4.11 20.59
C LEU A 165 3.75 5.03 21.69
N ILE A 166 2.78 5.90 21.38
CA ILE A 166 2.10 6.72 22.40
C ILE A 166 1.34 5.85 23.39
N PHE A 167 0.57 4.86 22.92
CA PHE A 167 -0.11 3.90 23.79
C PHE A 167 0.89 3.14 24.66
N SER A 168 2.01 2.68 24.09
CA SER A 168 3.07 2.01 24.87
C SER A 168 3.67 2.92 25.94
N LEU A 169 3.88 4.20 25.65
CA LEU A 169 4.32 5.19 26.63
C LEU A 169 3.27 5.36 27.73
N LEU A 170 2.01 5.61 27.39
CA LEU A 170 0.93 5.78 28.37
C LEU A 170 0.74 4.54 29.25
N SER A 171 0.82 3.33 28.68
CA SER A 171 0.79 2.09 29.47
C SER A 171 1.94 2.00 30.46
N HIS A 172 3.15 2.44 30.09
CA HIS A 172 4.29 2.48 30.99
C HIS A 172 4.10 3.51 32.10
N LEU A 173 3.62 4.71 31.77
CA LEU A 173 3.33 5.76 32.76
C LEU A 173 2.25 5.29 33.76
N ASN A 174 1.16 4.73 33.25
CA ASN A 174 0.06 4.26 34.09
C ASN A 174 0.47 3.11 35.00
N ALA A 175 1.42 2.26 34.58
CA ALA A 175 1.99 1.22 35.44
C ALA A 175 2.84 1.78 36.60
N ALA A 176 3.36 3.00 36.47
CA ALA A 176 4.02 3.75 37.52
C ALA A 176 3.07 4.71 38.26
N GLU A 177 1.75 4.53 38.10
CA GLU A 177 0.69 5.40 38.66
C GLU A 177 0.82 6.87 38.22
N GLN A 178 1.40 7.11 37.05
CA GLN A 178 1.53 8.42 36.44
C GLN A 178 0.66 8.56 35.19
N THR A 179 0.25 9.80 34.90
CA THR A 179 -0.49 10.18 33.69
C THR A 179 0.41 10.99 32.76
N ALA A 180 -0.05 11.26 31.54
CA ALA A 180 0.66 12.17 30.63
C ALA A 180 0.90 13.56 31.26
N SER A 181 0.01 14.02 32.14
CA SER A 181 0.13 15.31 32.83
C SER A 181 1.09 15.33 34.02
N THR A 182 1.23 14.20 34.73
CA THR A 182 2.04 14.13 35.97
C THR A 182 3.40 13.50 35.76
N ALA A 183 3.61 12.82 34.62
CA ALA A 183 4.86 12.18 34.29
C ALA A 183 6.06 13.15 34.33
N THR A 184 7.17 12.65 34.87
CA THR A 184 8.47 13.33 34.90
C THR A 184 9.38 12.86 33.78
N GLN A 185 10.49 13.56 33.56
CA GLN A 185 11.49 13.14 32.56
C GLN A 185 12.06 11.74 32.86
N GLU A 186 12.23 11.39 34.14
CA GLU A 186 12.70 10.08 34.57
C GLU A 186 11.80 8.94 34.07
N HIS A 187 10.48 9.11 34.16
CA HIS A 187 9.52 8.12 33.63
C HIS A 187 9.61 7.97 32.11
N LEU A 188 9.79 9.09 31.39
CA LEU A 188 9.95 9.07 29.94
C LEU A 188 11.26 8.39 29.52
N ASP A 189 12.35 8.67 30.22
CA ASP A 189 13.66 8.09 29.94
C ASP A 189 13.68 6.59 30.27
N ALA A 190 13.07 6.18 31.39
CA ALA A 190 12.89 4.77 31.75
C ALA A 190 12.12 3.99 30.68
N TRP A 191 11.06 4.58 30.12
CA TRP A 191 10.37 4.01 28.95
C TRP A 191 11.30 3.94 27.73
N ALA A 192 12.02 5.02 27.44
CA ALA A 192 12.84 5.15 26.24
C ALA A 192 13.98 4.12 26.17
N VAL A 193 14.55 3.71 27.31
CA VAL A 193 15.59 2.67 27.40
C VAL A 193 15.12 1.35 26.77
N ASN A 194 13.86 0.98 26.99
CA ASN A 194 13.27 -0.27 26.49
C ASN A 194 12.43 -0.07 25.21
N ALA A 195 12.31 1.17 24.74
CA ALA A 195 11.50 1.48 23.58
C ALA A 195 12.20 1.08 22.26
N PRO A 196 11.43 0.78 21.20
CA PRO A 196 12.01 0.51 19.88
C PRO A 196 12.82 1.70 19.35
N ARG A 197 13.72 1.44 18.37
CA ARG A 197 14.56 2.48 17.75
C ARG A 197 13.78 3.66 17.13
N ASP A 198 12.49 3.51 16.88
CA ASP A 198 11.61 4.56 16.39
C ASP A 198 10.79 5.26 17.48
N ALA A 199 11.20 5.14 18.75
CA ALA A 199 10.60 5.84 19.91
C ALA A 199 10.45 7.34 19.68
N PHE A 200 11.38 7.98 18.96
CA PHE A 200 11.33 9.40 18.58
C PHE A 200 10.00 9.84 17.94
N ARG A 201 9.19 8.91 17.42
CA ARG A 201 7.86 9.22 16.86
C ARG A 201 6.91 9.81 17.90
N VAL A 202 7.08 9.54 19.20
CA VAL A 202 6.25 10.15 20.27
C VAL A 202 6.50 11.66 20.43
N ARG A 203 7.56 12.20 19.80
CA ARG A 203 7.90 13.62 19.84
C ARG A 203 6.73 14.53 19.44
N GLY A 204 5.88 14.10 18.50
CA GLY A 204 4.70 14.85 18.09
C GLY A 204 3.74 15.08 19.26
N PHE A 205 3.47 14.01 20.01
CA PHE A 205 2.62 14.01 21.19
C PHE A 205 3.23 14.81 22.35
N ILE A 206 4.50 14.58 22.68
CA ILE A 206 5.17 15.31 23.79
C ILE A 206 5.20 16.83 23.52
N ARG A 207 5.51 17.24 22.30
CA ARG A 207 5.47 18.67 21.91
C ARG A 207 4.06 19.23 21.94
N TRP A 208 3.06 18.42 21.62
CA TRP A 208 1.67 18.82 21.74
C TRP A 208 1.29 19.02 23.20
N CYS A 209 1.64 18.09 24.11
CA CYS A 209 1.42 18.22 25.55
C CYS A 209 2.06 19.50 26.12
N ALA A 210 3.27 19.85 25.68
CA ALA A 210 3.93 21.08 26.09
C ALA A 210 3.18 22.32 25.57
N LYS A 211 2.68 22.27 24.32
CA LYS A 211 1.94 23.37 23.70
C LYS A 211 0.55 23.59 24.32
N THR A 212 -0.15 22.53 24.71
CA THR A 212 -1.49 22.59 25.32
C THR A 212 -1.46 22.81 26.83
N GLY A 213 -0.27 22.80 27.44
CA GLY A 213 -0.10 22.92 28.88
C GLY A 213 -0.37 21.62 29.66
N THR A 214 -0.64 20.50 28.98
CA THR A 214 -0.82 19.18 29.61
C THR A 214 0.43 18.77 30.38
N ASN A 215 1.60 18.93 29.77
CA ASN A 215 2.89 18.72 30.45
C ASN A 215 4.00 19.47 29.72
N ARG A 216 4.60 20.46 30.39
CA ARG A 216 5.63 21.35 29.83
C ARG A 216 7.07 20.91 30.11
N PHE A 217 7.25 19.89 30.96
CA PHE A 217 8.56 19.52 31.50
C PHE A 217 9.21 18.34 30.78
N LEU A 218 8.46 17.65 29.91
CA LEU A 218 8.96 16.51 29.15
C LEU A 218 9.74 16.96 27.91
N THR A 219 10.97 16.47 27.80
CA THR A 219 11.83 16.59 26.63
C THR A 219 11.73 15.30 25.80
N PRO A 220 11.32 15.39 24.53
CA PRO A 220 11.11 14.20 23.72
C PRO A 220 12.42 13.44 23.42
N PRO A 221 12.35 12.11 23.25
CA PRO A 221 13.54 11.30 22.92
C PRO A 221 14.25 11.80 21.67
N ASP A 222 15.57 11.65 21.67
CA ASP A 222 16.40 12.06 20.56
C ASP A 222 15.97 11.40 19.25
N TYR A 223 16.03 12.20 18.19
CA TYR A 223 15.78 11.74 16.84
C TYR A 223 17.12 11.45 16.17
N PRO A 224 17.60 10.20 16.15
CA PRO A 224 18.70 9.84 15.27
C PRO A 224 18.16 9.97 13.85
N ARG A 225 18.42 11.11 13.21
CA ARG A 225 18.28 11.20 11.75
C ARG A 225 19.20 10.12 11.22
N LEU A 226 18.64 9.11 10.54
CA LEU A 226 19.44 8.30 9.63
C LEU A 226 20.12 9.29 8.69
N SER A 227 21.41 9.49 8.88
CA SER A 227 22.20 10.36 8.02
C SER A 227 22.07 9.83 6.61
N PHE A 228 21.73 10.71 5.67
CA PHE A 228 21.86 10.37 4.27
C PHE A 228 23.33 10.07 4.02
N ARG A 229 23.66 8.80 3.74
CA ARG A 229 25.04 8.37 3.52
C ARG A 229 25.36 8.60 2.05
N ILE A 230 26.24 9.56 1.80
CA ILE A 230 26.85 9.75 0.49
C ILE A 230 27.91 8.65 0.33
N GLY A 231 27.92 7.97 -0.81
CA GLY A 231 28.83 6.85 -1.07
C GLY A 231 28.26 5.47 -0.73
N GLY A 232 26.93 5.29 -0.71
CA GLY A 232 26.36 3.96 -0.68
C GLY A 232 26.70 3.22 -1.99
N SER A 233 27.53 2.17 -1.92
CA SER A 233 27.66 1.23 -3.04
C SER A 233 26.35 0.47 -3.22
N LEU A 234 25.98 0.13 -4.46
CA LEU A 234 24.99 -0.93 -4.65
C LEU A 234 25.58 -2.18 -3.99
N GLY A 235 24.96 -2.68 -2.92
CA GLY A 235 25.41 -3.94 -2.30
C GLY A 235 25.41 -5.07 -3.35
N PRO A 236 26.25 -6.11 -3.19
CA PRO A 236 26.40 -7.18 -4.18
C PRO A 236 25.08 -7.90 -4.53
N GLY A 237 24.12 -7.94 -3.59
CA GLY A 237 22.77 -8.46 -3.84
C GLY A 237 21.96 -7.62 -4.82
N ASN A 238 22.15 -6.30 -4.85
CA ASN A 238 21.44 -5.41 -5.77
C ASN A 238 22.00 -5.52 -7.19
N GLU A 239 23.32 -5.60 -7.34
CA GLU A 239 23.98 -5.74 -8.64
C GLU A 239 23.66 -7.09 -9.29
N SER A 240 23.76 -8.19 -8.53
CA SER A 240 23.43 -9.53 -9.04
C SER A 240 21.96 -9.64 -9.45
N ALA A 241 21.04 -9.05 -8.69
CA ALA A 241 19.62 -9.02 -9.05
C ALA A 241 19.35 -8.21 -10.32
N LEU A 242 20.02 -7.07 -10.51
CA LEU A 242 19.89 -6.26 -11.72
C LEU A 242 20.46 -6.99 -12.94
N GLN A 243 21.64 -7.60 -12.81
CA GLN A 243 22.26 -8.37 -13.89
C GLN A 243 21.40 -9.57 -14.28
N SER A 244 20.83 -10.28 -13.31
CA SER A 244 19.89 -11.39 -13.56
C SER A 244 18.65 -10.89 -14.30
N ALA A 245 18.04 -9.77 -13.88
CA ALA A 245 16.87 -9.22 -14.56
C ALA A 245 17.15 -8.77 -16.01
N LEU A 246 18.35 -8.26 -16.28
CA LEU A 246 18.76 -7.84 -17.63
C LEU A 246 19.15 -9.01 -18.55
N SER A 247 19.58 -10.14 -17.98
CA SER A 247 20.08 -11.29 -18.74
C SER A 247 19.04 -12.39 -18.94
N ASP A 248 18.09 -12.54 -18.01
CA ASP A 248 17.08 -13.60 -18.03
C ASP A 248 15.76 -13.14 -18.67
N GLN A 249 15.40 -13.72 -19.82
CA GLN A 249 14.15 -13.45 -20.53
C GLN A 249 12.91 -14.01 -19.83
N ASN A 250 13.06 -14.93 -18.86
CA ASN A 250 11.94 -15.51 -18.11
C ASN A 250 11.49 -14.67 -16.91
N HIS A 251 12.19 -13.57 -16.62
CA HIS A 251 11.85 -12.72 -15.50
C HIS A 251 10.47 -12.04 -15.71
N ASP A 252 9.65 -11.95 -14.66
CA ASP A 252 8.39 -11.20 -14.71
C ASP A 252 8.69 -9.74 -15.14
N PRO A 253 8.18 -9.27 -16.30
CA PRO A 253 8.50 -7.93 -16.84
C PRO A 253 8.24 -6.80 -15.85
N ARG A 254 7.15 -6.91 -15.06
CA ARG A 254 6.82 -5.94 -14.02
C ARG A 254 7.88 -5.93 -12.92
N MET A 255 8.38 -7.10 -12.54
CA MET A 255 9.42 -7.20 -11.51
C MET A 255 10.78 -6.71 -12.01
N ALA A 256 11.13 -6.98 -13.27
CA ALA A 256 12.34 -6.45 -13.88
C ALA A 256 12.30 -4.92 -13.94
N LEU A 257 11.17 -4.35 -14.36
CA LEU A 257 10.93 -2.90 -14.31
C LEU A 257 11.01 -2.35 -12.88
N ALA A 258 10.39 -3.01 -11.89
CA ALA A 258 10.45 -2.56 -10.49
C ALA A 258 11.88 -2.58 -9.92
N LEU A 259 12.67 -3.61 -10.26
CA LEU A 259 14.08 -3.70 -9.89
C LEU A 259 14.86 -2.54 -10.49
N LEU A 260 14.75 -2.31 -11.80
CA LEU A 260 15.40 -1.20 -12.50
C LEU A 260 15.06 0.16 -11.85
N LEU A 261 13.77 0.42 -11.65
CA LEU A 261 13.29 1.68 -11.07
C LEU A 261 13.80 1.90 -9.63
N ASN A 262 13.92 0.84 -8.83
CA ASN A 262 14.40 0.96 -7.45
C ASN A 262 15.94 1.06 -7.36
N VAL A 263 16.64 0.23 -8.12
CA VAL A 263 18.10 0.00 -8.01
C VAL A 263 18.90 0.98 -8.88
N VAL A 264 18.38 1.39 -10.03
CA VAL A 264 19.07 2.34 -10.92
C VAL A 264 18.56 3.76 -10.69
N TYR A 265 17.24 3.95 -10.74
CA TYR A 265 16.64 5.28 -10.62
C TYR A 265 16.39 5.73 -9.17
N GLY A 266 16.67 4.88 -8.18
CA GLY A 266 16.48 5.21 -6.78
C GLY A 266 15.03 5.53 -6.43
N ILE A 267 14.05 4.98 -7.14
CA ILE A 267 12.64 5.29 -6.89
C ILE A 267 12.17 4.45 -5.70
N ARG A 268 11.44 5.08 -4.79
CA ARG A 268 10.88 4.39 -3.61
C ARG A 268 9.77 3.44 -4.03
N VAL A 269 9.72 2.28 -3.40
CA VAL A 269 8.74 1.22 -3.67
C VAL A 269 7.29 1.71 -3.66
N HIS A 270 6.93 2.64 -2.76
CA HIS A 270 5.56 3.18 -2.71
C HIS A 270 5.19 4.05 -3.92
N ARG A 271 6.18 4.66 -4.59
CA ARG A 271 5.96 5.38 -5.86
C ARG A 271 5.90 4.40 -7.03
N ILE A 272 6.77 3.38 -7.04
CA ILE A 272 6.79 2.34 -8.08
C ILE A 272 5.43 1.65 -8.20
N VAL A 273 4.85 1.20 -7.06
CA VAL A 273 3.53 0.55 -7.11
C VAL A 273 2.43 1.49 -7.60
N ALA A 274 2.55 2.79 -7.37
CA ALA A 274 1.55 3.79 -7.74
C ALA A 274 1.69 4.29 -9.19
N LEU A 275 2.52 3.64 -10.02
CA LEU A 275 2.64 3.97 -11.43
C LEU A 275 1.48 3.38 -12.23
N GLN A 276 0.95 4.18 -13.14
CA GLN A 276 -0.13 3.83 -14.04
C GLN A 276 0.39 3.40 -15.41
N LEU A 277 -0.40 2.63 -16.16
CA LEU A 277 -0.04 2.25 -17.53
C LEU A 277 0.11 3.49 -18.43
N ALA A 278 -0.66 4.55 -18.18
CA ALA A 278 -0.53 5.85 -18.84
C ALA A 278 0.82 6.56 -18.57
N ASP A 279 1.54 6.16 -17.51
CA ASP A 279 2.90 6.68 -17.25
C ASP A 279 3.94 6.03 -18.17
N LEU A 280 3.61 4.95 -18.87
CA LEU A 280 4.49 4.27 -19.83
C LEU A 280 4.16 4.65 -21.26
N SER A 281 5.19 4.82 -22.07
CA SER A 281 5.05 5.00 -23.52
C SER A 281 6.23 4.38 -24.26
N ILE A 282 6.02 3.96 -25.50
CA ILE A 282 7.08 3.60 -26.43
C ILE A 282 7.02 4.59 -27.58
N THR A 283 8.13 5.25 -27.88
CA THR A 283 8.25 6.23 -28.97
C THR A 283 9.56 5.98 -29.68
N ASP A 284 9.53 5.82 -31.00
CA ASP A 284 10.70 5.50 -31.83
C ASP A 284 11.51 4.29 -31.33
N GLY A 285 10.81 3.27 -30.79
CA GLY A 285 11.42 2.05 -30.25
C GLY A 285 12.08 2.23 -28.87
N ILE A 286 11.98 3.40 -28.26
CA ILE A 286 12.50 3.70 -26.92
C ILE A 286 11.33 3.74 -25.93
N ALA A 287 11.41 2.90 -24.90
CA ALA A 287 10.46 2.98 -23.80
C ALA A 287 10.80 4.14 -22.87
N SER A 288 9.78 4.89 -22.46
CA SER A 288 9.89 6.00 -21.52
C SER A 288 8.87 5.86 -20.39
N ILE A 289 9.21 6.47 -19.25
CA ILE A 289 8.37 6.50 -18.05
C ILE A 289 8.19 7.92 -17.52
N GLN A 290 6.96 8.27 -17.19
CA GLN A 290 6.61 9.51 -16.52
C GLN A 290 6.73 9.34 -15.00
N LEU A 291 7.58 10.15 -14.36
CA LEU A 291 7.79 10.16 -12.92
C LEU A 291 7.47 11.54 -12.35
N GLY A 292 6.21 11.73 -11.94
CA GLY A 292 5.74 13.06 -11.56
C GLY A 292 5.75 14.00 -12.77
N SER A 293 6.58 15.04 -12.76
CA SER A 293 6.68 16.00 -13.87
C SER A 293 7.84 15.72 -14.85
N VAL A 294 8.60 14.64 -14.66
CA VAL A 294 9.76 14.30 -15.50
C VAL A 294 9.50 13.01 -16.28
N ARG A 295 9.71 13.06 -17.58
CA ARG A 295 9.78 11.88 -18.44
C ARG A 295 11.23 11.42 -18.54
N LEU A 296 11.47 10.13 -18.34
CA LEU A 296 12.78 9.51 -18.45
C LEU A 296 12.74 8.39 -19.48
N ASP A 297 13.75 8.35 -20.33
CA ASP A 297 13.99 7.22 -21.22
C ASP A 297 14.56 6.05 -20.40
N LEU A 298 14.01 4.87 -20.65
CA LEU A 298 14.46 3.62 -20.06
C LEU A 298 15.56 2.99 -20.93
N PRO A 299 16.47 2.20 -20.35
CA PRO A 299 17.47 1.47 -21.13
C PRO A 299 16.78 0.53 -22.14
N ALA A 300 17.42 0.28 -23.28
CA ALA A 300 16.86 -0.54 -24.36
C ALA A 300 16.35 -1.93 -23.89
N ALA A 301 17.01 -2.53 -22.90
CA ALA A 301 16.59 -3.80 -22.29
C ALA A 301 15.17 -3.75 -21.68
N ALA A 302 14.72 -2.59 -21.23
CA ALA A 302 13.40 -2.40 -20.63
C ALA A 302 12.28 -2.25 -21.67
N THR A 303 12.60 -1.98 -22.94
CA THR A 303 11.59 -1.80 -23.99
C THR A 303 10.71 -3.02 -24.15
N ALA A 304 11.32 -4.22 -24.21
CA ALA A 304 10.57 -5.48 -24.29
C ALA A 304 9.67 -5.71 -23.07
N TRP A 305 10.09 -5.27 -21.88
CA TRP A 305 9.26 -5.40 -20.68
C TRP A 305 8.06 -4.48 -20.72
N VAL A 306 8.26 -3.23 -21.15
CA VAL A 306 7.19 -2.22 -21.28
C VAL A 306 6.19 -2.64 -22.34
N ASP A 307 6.65 -3.17 -23.47
CA ASP A 307 5.79 -3.70 -24.53
C ASP A 307 4.87 -4.81 -24.00
N VAL A 308 5.42 -5.80 -23.28
CA VAL A 308 4.64 -6.87 -22.66
C VAL A 308 3.67 -6.35 -21.58
N ILE A 309 4.04 -5.28 -20.86
CA ILE A 309 3.18 -4.66 -19.85
C ILE A 309 1.99 -3.94 -20.51
N LEU A 310 2.26 -3.16 -21.57
CA LEU A 310 1.28 -2.38 -22.32
C LEU A 310 0.35 -3.25 -23.18
N ALA A 311 0.85 -4.37 -23.72
CA ALA A 311 0.04 -5.35 -24.43
C ALA A 311 -1.07 -5.97 -23.57
N GLY A 312 -0.99 -5.81 -22.24
CA GLY A 312 -2.00 -6.26 -21.31
C GLY A 312 -1.88 -7.77 -21.03
N ARG A 313 -1.91 -8.14 -19.75
CA ARG A 313 -2.13 -9.53 -19.34
C ARG A 313 -3.27 -9.55 -18.35
N ILE A 314 -4.18 -10.51 -18.52
CA ILE A 314 -5.28 -10.78 -17.58
C ILE A 314 -4.67 -11.06 -16.19
N ASP A 315 -4.98 -10.19 -15.23
CA ASP A 315 -4.49 -10.34 -13.86
C ASP A 315 -5.35 -11.35 -13.09
N LYS A 316 -4.91 -12.61 -13.11
CA LYS A 316 -5.58 -13.73 -12.42
C LYS A 316 -5.59 -13.59 -10.88
N ARG A 317 -5.04 -12.53 -10.29
CA ARG A 317 -4.88 -12.40 -8.82
C ARG A 317 -6.03 -11.66 -8.14
N ARG A 318 -6.96 -11.04 -8.88
CA ARG A 318 -8.08 -10.27 -8.34
C ARG A 318 -9.38 -11.07 -8.23
N PHE A 319 -10.05 -10.93 -7.09
CA PHE A 319 -11.33 -11.59 -6.82
C PHE A 319 -12.36 -11.21 -7.86
N GLY A 320 -13.06 -12.20 -8.40
CA GLY A 320 -14.04 -12.00 -9.47
C GLY A 320 -13.44 -12.01 -10.87
N GLY A 321 -12.11 -11.99 -11.01
CA GLY A 321 -11.42 -12.11 -12.29
C GLY A 321 -11.77 -10.95 -13.21
N ALA A 322 -10.99 -9.88 -13.18
CA ALA A 322 -11.30 -8.72 -14.01
C ALA A 322 -10.65 -8.83 -15.39
N ALA A 323 -11.33 -8.21 -16.36
CA ALA A 323 -10.77 -7.65 -17.57
C ALA A 323 -9.42 -6.96 -17.32
N HIS A 324 -8.68 -6.68 -18.41
CA HIS A 324 -7.40 -5.98 -18.35
C HIS A 324 -7.45 -4.82 -17.36
N ASP A 325 -6.53 -4.81 -16.39
CA ASP A 325 -6.35 -3.61 -15.58
C ASP A 325 -5.60 -2.61 -16.42
N GLU A 326 -6.37 -1.68 -16.95
CA GLU A 326 -5.90 -0.61 -17.82
C GLU A 326 -5.32 0.56 -17.01
N THR A 327 -5.39 0.52 -15.68
CA THR A 327 -4.91 1.62 -14.84
C THR A 327 -3.51 1.38 -14.31
N TRP A 328 -3.26 0.28 -13.58
CA TRP A 328 -2.02 0.15 -12.79
C TRP A 328 -0.97 -0.75 -13.44
N ILE A 329 0.30 -0.30 -13.48
CA ILE A 329 1.42 -1.17 -13.85
C ILE A 329 1.54 -2.33 -12.86
N PHE A 330 1.38 -2.04 -11.57
CA PHE A 330 1.47 -3.00 -10.48
C PHE A 330 0.10 -3.18 -9.82
N PRO A 331 -0.75 -4.05 -10.37
CA PRO A 331 -2.08 -4.22 -9.82
C PRO A 331 -2.10 -4.86 -8.43
N GLY A 332 -3.04 -4.38 -7.61
CA GLY A 332 -3.30 -4.89 -6.27
C GLY A 332 -4.34 -6.01 -6.24
N TYR A 333 -4.51 -6.61 -5.06
CA TYR A 333 -5.57 -7.61 -4.85
C TYR A 333 -6.96 -6.97 -4.63
N ARG A 334 -7.01 -5.65 -4.37
CA ARG A 334 -8.22 -4.86 -4.25
C ARG A 334 -8.50 -4.23 -5.60
N HIS A 335 -9.77 -4.17 -5.99
CA HIS A 335 -10.20 -3.45 -7.18
C HIS A 335 -9.90 -1.96 -7.06
N GLY A 336 -9.67 -1.31 -8.21
CA GLY A 336 -9.26 0.09 -8.34
C GLY A 336 -7.90 0.47 -7.71
N ASN A 337 -7.16 -0.46 -7.10
CA ASN A 337 -5.97 -0.15 -6.32
C ASN A 337 -4.72 -0.87 -6.81
N HIS A 338 -3.59 -0.18 -6.71
CA HIS A 338 -2.28 -0.77 -6.95
C HIS A 338 -1.84 -1.74 -5.83
N GLN A 339 -0.77 -2.47 -6.12
CA GLN A 339 -0.11 -3.38 -5.18
C GLN A 339 0.33 -2.64 -3.92
N LEU A 340 0.26 -3.31 -2.76
CA LEU A 340 0.83 -2.77 -1.53
C LEU A 340 2.36 -2.64 -1.67
N ALA A 341 2.90 -1.48 -1.30
CA ALA A 341 4.35 -1.24 -1.30
C ALA A 341 5.12 -2.28 -0.48
N SER A 342 4.56 -2.74 0.64
CA SER A 342 5.15 -3.80 1.46
C SER A 342 5.22 -5.15 0.74
N SER A 343 4.25 -5.44 -0.13
CA SER A 343 4.22 -6.66 -0.95
C SER A 343 5.27 -6.60 -2.06
N LEU A 344 5.41 -5.46 -2.75
CA LEU A 344 6.49 -5.28 -3.73
C LEU A 344 7.87 -5.35 -3.05
N ALA A 345 8.04 -4.68 -1.91
CA ALA A 345 9.28 -4.73 -1.13
C ALA A 345 9.63 -6.16 -0.67
N ALA A 346 8.63 -6.98 -0.33
CA ALA A 346 8.84 -8.38 0.01
C ALA A 346 9.25 -9.22 -1.22
N ARG A 347 8.67 -8.94 -2.40
CA ARG A 347 9.07 -9.60 -3.66
C ARG A 347 10.50 -9.23 -4.05
N LEU A 348 10.88 -7.95 -3.95
CA LEU A 348 12.24 -7.51 -4.23
C LEU A 348 13.28 -8.16 -3.28
N ARG A 349 12.96 -8.27 -1.99
CA ARG A 349 13.82 -8.98 -1.02
C ARG A 349 14.03 -10.45 -1.34
N LYS A 350 13.03 -11.12 -1.91
CA LYS A 350 13.19 -12.51 -2.38
C LYS A 350 14.14 -12.64 -3.57
N LEU A 351 14.39 -11.54 -4.28
CA LEU A 351 15.36 -11.46 -5.38
C LEU A 351 16.74 -10.96 -4.88
N GLY A 352 16.97 -10.90 -3.56
CA GLY A 352 18.24 -10.45 -2.99
C GLY A 352 18.40 -8.93 -2.86
N VAL A 353 17.38 -8.15 -3.23
CA VAL A 353 17.43 -6.68 -3.16
C VAL A 353 16.96 -6.17 -1.82
N GLU A 354 17.69 -5.20 -1.25
CA GLU A 354 17.25 -4.44 -0.08
C GLU A 354 16.71 -3.06 -0.51
N PRO A 355 15.38 -2.88 -0.66
CA PRO A 355 14.87 -1.72 -1.43
C PRO A 355 15.15 -0.35 -0.80
N ALA A 356 15.29 -0.31 0.52
CA ALA A 356 15.64 0.92 1.24
C ALA A 356 17.12 1.27 1.06
N VAL A 357 18.01 0.28 1.08
CA VAL A 357 19.45 0.45 0.86
C VAL A 357 19.71 0.78 -0.60
N ALA A 358 19.06 0.08 -1.53
CA ALA A 358 19.08 0.39 -2.96
C ALA A 358 18.66 1.84 -3.22
N HIS A 359 17.50 2.26 -2.69
CA HIS A 359 17.05 3.66 -2.79
C HIS A 359 18.10 4.65 -2.29
N GLN A 360 18.73 4.38 -1.14
CA GLN A 360 19.75 5.28 -0.58
C GLN A 360 21.00 5.34 -1.47
N ALA A 361 21.52 4.20 -1.90
CA ALA A 361 22.69 4.10 -2.77
C ALA A 361 22.48 4.83 -4.11
N SER A 362 21.39 4.53 -4.82
CA SER A 362 21.10 5.17 -6.11
C SER A 362 20.79 6.66 -5.94
N SER A 363 20.09 7.05 -4.87
CA SER A 363 19.85 8.48 -4.59
C SER A 363 21.18 9.22 -4.37
N ALA A 364 22.15 8.61 -3.69
CA ALA A 364 23.47 9.20 -3.49
C ALA A 364 24.21 9.40 -4.81
N ALA A 365 24.18 8.41 -5.70
CA ALA A 365 24.77 8.52 -7.03
C ALA A 365 24.07 9.56 -7.91
N ILE A 366 22.75 9.66 -7.87
CA ILE A 366 21.99 10.65 -8.66
C ILE A 366 22.32 12.07 -8.18
N ILE A 367 22.36 12.30 -6.87
CA ILE A 367 22.56 13.64 -6.28
C ILE A 367 23.97 14.20 -6.56
N THR A 368 24.97 13.35 -6.78
CA THR A 368 26.31 13.78 -7.18
C THR A 368 26.41 14.12 -8.67
N GLN A 369 25.50 13.60 -9.50
CA GLN A 369 25.56 13.71 -10.96
C GLN A 369 24.62 14.77 -11.56
N VAL A 370 23.52 15.12 -10.87
CA VAL A 370 22.54 16.08 -11.39
C VAL A 370 22.22 17.20 -10.39
N PRO A 371 21.80 18.39 -10.87
CA PRO A 371 21.40 19.49 -9.99
C PRO A 371 20.26 19.11 -9.03
N PRO A 372 20.19 19.71 -7.83
CA PRO A 372 19.16 19.38 -6.83
C PRO A 372 17.72 19.45 -7.34
N ALA A 373 17.43 20.39 -8.25
CA ALA A 373 16.10 20.53 -8.85
C ALA A 373 15.71 19.34 -9.75
N VAL A 374 16.67 18.73 -10.43
CA VAL A 374 16.45 17.54 -11.27
C VAL A 374 16.36 16.30 -10.40
N ALA A 375 17.29 16.13 -9.44
CA ALA A 375 17.26 15.03 -8.48
C ALA A 375 15.95 15.01 -7.67
N ALA A 376 15.46 16.18 -7.23
CA ALA A 376 14.19 16.30 -6.53
C ALA A 376 13.00 15.76 -7.34
N ARG A 377 12.97 16.05 -8.64
CA ARG A 377 11.88 15.59 -9.53
C ARG A 377 11.96 14.08 -9.79
N ILE A 378 13.14 13.56 -10.13
CA ILE A 378 13.37 12.13 -10.36
C ILE A 378 12.98 11.32 -9.11
N LEU A 379 13.55 11.68 -7.95
CA LEU A 379 13.33 10.96 -6.70
C LEU A 379 11.96 11.25 -6.08
N GLY A 380 11.30 12.35 -6.47
CA GLY A 380 10.02 12.81 -5.92
C GLY A 380 10.13 13.25 -4.47
N ILE A 381 11.18 14.00 -4.17
CA ILE A 381 11.44 14.59 -2.84
C ILE A 381 11.36 16.11 -2.94
N SER A 382 11.24 16.80 -1.79
CA SER A 382 11.26 18.27 -1.81
C SER A 382 12.61 18.78 -2.31
N ILE A 383 12.59 19.91 -3.03
CA ILE A 383 13.83 20.58 -3.47
C ILE A 383 14.74 20.91 -2.28
N THR A 384 14.16 21.22 -1.12
CA THR A 384 14.89 21.46 0.13
C THR A 384 15.62 20.19 0.61
N THR A 385 14.96 19.03 0.53
CA THR A 385 15.60 17.74 0.85
C THR A 385 16.74 17.44 -0.11
N ALA A 386 16.52 17.58 -1.42
CA ALA A 386 17.56 17.36 -2.42
C ALA A 386 18.74 18.32 -2.26
N SER A 387 18.47 19.60 -1.98
CA SER A 387 19.51 20.62 -1.74
C SER A 387 20.31 20.31 -0.48
N ASN A 388 19.66 19.87 0.60
CA ASN A 388 20.37 19.44 1.81
C ASN A 388 21.24 18.21 1.55
N TRP A 389 20.77 17.25 0.76
CA TRP A 389 21.56 16.09 0.38
C TRP A 389 22.75 16.47 -0.52
N HIS A 390 22.58 17.41 -1.43
CA HIS A 390 23.67 17.94 -2.28
C HIS A 390 24.68 18.80 -1.50
N LYS A 391 24.27 19.53 -0.46
CA LYS A 391 25.22 20.21 0.45
C LYS A 391 26.12 19.21 1.18
N LEU A 392 25.59 18.05 1.54
CA LEU A 392 26.38 17.00 2.16
C LEU A 392 27.43 16.44 1.19
N THR A 393 27.20 16.46 -0.14
CA THR A 393 28.19 15.99 -1.14
C THR A 393 29.34 16.99 -1.26
N GLY A 394 29.06 18.29 -1.19
CA GLY A 394 30.12 19.32 -1.15
C GLY A 394 31.05 19.19 0.06
N ASN A 395 30.52 18.78 1.22
CA ASN A 395 31.33 18.56 2.43
C ASN A 395 32.09 17.22 2.43
N ALA A 396 31.77 16.29 1.52
CA ALA A 396 32.42 14.98 1.43
C ALA A 396 33.59 14.96 0.42
N VAL A 397 33.76 16.00 -0.41
CA VAL A 397 34.72 16.06 -1.54
C VAL A 397 35.99 16.86 -1.18
N THR A 398 36.40 16.91 0.09
CA THR A 398 37.79 17.31 0.42
C THR A 398 38.63 16.08 0.78
N PRO A 399 39.21 15.37 -0.20
CA PRO A 399 40.45 14.63 0.04
C PRO A 399 41.60 15.64 0.09
N ARG A 400 42.42 15.54 1.15
CA ARG A 400 43.76 16.16 1.19
C ARG A 400 44.70 15.42 0.24
#